data_AF-A0A2V7KBP4-F1
#
_entry.id   AF-A0A2V7KBP4-F1
#
_cell.length_a   1.000
_cell.length_b   1.000
_cell.length_c   1.000
_cell.angle_alpha   90.00
_cell.angle_beta   90.00
_cell.angle_gamma   90.00
#
_symmetry.space_group_name_H-M   'P 1'
#
loop_
_entity.id
_entity.type
_entity.pdbx_description
1 polymer ?
#
loop_
_entity_poly.entity_id
_entity_poly.type
_entity_poly.pdbx_seq_one_letter_code
_entity_poly.pdbx_strand_id
1 'polypeptide(L)'
;MIFVAIGWTGVDHRVQAISIAAVVAVATANAGNTSQDLKTGFLVGSTPRRQQIAILVGAIGSALVVGWTLTLLNRSYTYPVPETHPAFSAQALALGTGGRAPVEILPETMSGFHVAASDSMDRATYQVVRVYVVTEGVAAGKYLMDPSSHELRYVLDPGIGGRIHEYRGKNVPRLDSPKATIMALITDGILTHKLPWALVLLGVFITIAIELMGVQALPVAVGVYLPISTSSAMFVGGVVRWLIERRAHARQQSIAELESGPGVLFSSGLIAGGAICGIVLAAVAGVLGSADALSERVPVFHALGALPQSNLLAFVLFAALGATLYRVALRKE
;
A
#
# COMPACT_ATOMS: atom_id res chain seq x y z
N MET A 1 0.19 -20.41 12.10
CA MET A 1 0.55 -21.47 13.06
C MET A 1 0.19 -22.86 12.58
N ILE A 2 -1.03 -23.09 12.06
CA ILE A 2 -1.43 -24.41 11.51
C ILE A 2 -0.44 -24.92 10.45
N PHE A 3 -0.05 -24.07 9.48
CA PHE A 3 0.94 -24.42 8.45
C PHE A 3 2.29 -24.85 9.02
N VAL A 4 2.77 -24.15 10.04
CA VAL A 4 4.01 -24.48 10.75
C VAL A 4 3.89 -25.81 11.49
N ALA A 5 2.77 -26.04 12.18
CA ALA A 5 2.50 -27.27 12.92
C ALA A 5 2.44 -28.52 12.01
N ILE A 6 2.03 -28.34 10.75
CA ILE A 6 1.96 -29.39 9.73
C ILE A 6 3.30 -29.53 8.95
N GLY A 7 4.27 -28.63 9.19
CA GLY A 7 5.57 -28.64 8.50
C GLY A 7 5.56 -28.00 7.10
N TRP A 8 4.49 -27.29 6.74
CA TRP A 8 4.33 -26.62 5.45
C TRP A 8 4.98 -25.23 5.45
N THR A 9 6.30 -25.20 5.24
CA THR A 9 7.14 -23.98 5.34
C THR A 9 7.73 -23.49 4.01
N GLY A 10 7.48 -24.22 2.92
CA GLY A 10 7.90 -23.88 1.55
C GLY A 10 7.29 -22.57 1.01
N VAL A 11 7.83 -22.05 -0.09
CA VAL A 11 7.41 -20.75 -0.65
C VAL A 11 5.96 -20.74 -1.10
N ASP A 12 5.49 -21.81 -1.76
CA ASP A 12 4.10 -21.92 -2.19
C ASP A 12 3.13 -21.91 -0.99
N HIS A 13 3.57 -22.46 0.15
CA HIS A 13 2.81 -22.45 1.39
C HIS A 13 2.69 -21.05 2.01
N ARG A 14 3.66 -20.15 1.77
CA ARG A 14 3.57 -18.74 2.21
C ARG A 14 2.42 -18.02 1.50
N VAL A 15 2.37 -18.16 0.17
CA VAL A 15 1.31 -17.56 -0.65
C VAL A 15 -0.05 -18.14 -0.28
N GLN A 16 -0.13 -19.47 -0.08
CA GLN A 16 -1.35 -20.12 0.39
C GLN A 16 -1.79 -19.61 1.76
N ALA A 17 -0.87 -19.49 2.72
CA ALA A 17 -1.18 -19.03 4.07
C ALA A 17 -1.74 -17.60 4.07
N ILE A 18 -1.12 -16.67 3.33
CA ILE A 18 -1.61 -15.28 3.19
C ILE A 18 -2.97 -15.26 2.49
N SER A 19 -3.15 -16.07 1.46
CA SER A 19 -4.41 -16.11 0.70
C SER A 19 -5.57 -16.64 1.55
N ILE A 20 -5.36 -17.73 2.30
CA ILE A 20 -6.36 -18.27 3.22
C ILE A 20 -6.67 -17.26 4.33
N ALA A 21 -5.65 -16.65 4.92
CA ALA A 21 -5.84 -15.64 5.96
C ALA A 21 -6.66 -14.45 5.44
N ALA A 22 -6.38 -13.98 4.22
CA ALA A 22 -7.13 -12.91 3.56
C ALA A 22 -8.60 -13.31 3.33
N VAL A 23 -8.85 -14.51 2.78
CA VAL A 23 -10.22 -15.01 2.54
C VAL A 23 -11.01 -15.10 3.84
N VAL A 24 -10.42 -15.66 4.90
CA VAL A 24 -11.06 -15.78 6.21
C VAL A 24 -11.37 -14.40 6.78
N ALA A 25 -10.40 -13.47 6.76
CA ALA A 25 -10.60 -12.12 7.27
C ALA A 25 -11.72 -11.37 6.52
N VAL A 26 -11.75 -11.45 5.18
CA VAL A 26 -12.81 -10.83 4.37
C VAL A 26 -14.17 -11.48 4.63
N ALA A 27 -14.23 -12.80 4.75
CA ALA A 27 -15.47 -13.52 5.06
C ALA A 27 -16.04 -13.12 6.43
N THR A 28 -15.18 -13.07 7.47
CA THR A 28 -15.59 -12.66 8.83
C THR A 28 -16.03 -11.19 8.86
N ALA A 29 -15.29 -10.30 8.19
CA ALA A 29 -15.66 -8.88 8.11
C ALA A 29 -17.01 -8.67 7.38
N ASN A 30 -17.20 -9.33 6.23
CA ASN A 30 -18.45 -9.24 5.47
C ASN A 30 -19.63 -9.85 6.23
N ALA A 31 -19.43 -10.94 6.99
CA ALA A 31 -20.46 -11.51 7.85
C ALA A 31 -20.91 -10.50 8.92
N GLY A 32 -19.95 -9.84 9.59
CA GLY A 32 -20.24 -8.79 10.58
C GLY A 32 -21.01 -7.61 9.99
N ASN A 33 -20.55 -7.07 8.86
CA ASN A 33 -21.25 -5.99 8.16
C ASN A 33 -22.66 -6.41 7.72
N THR A 34 -22.82 -7.62 7.15
CA THR A 34 -24.13 -8.12 6.73
C THR A 34 -25.11 -8.19 7.90
N SER A 35 -24.67 -8.64 9.08
CA SER A 35 -25.52 -8.67 10.28
C SER A 35 -25.94 -7.28 10.75
N GLN A 36 -25.04 -6.28 10.66
CA GLN A 36 -25.36 -4.90 11.01
C GLN A 36 -26.28 -4.25 9.97
N ASP A 37 -26.00 -4.47 8.69
CA ASP A 37 -26.76 -3.90 7.59
C ASP A 37 -28.18 -4.48 7.57
N LEU A 38 -28.40 -5.76 7.88
CA LEU A 38 -29.75 -6.33 7.91
C LEU A 38 -30.61 -5.69 9.02
N LYS A 39 -30.00 -5.32 10.15
CA LYS A 39 -30.69 -4.62 11.24
C LYS A 39 -31.08 -3.20 10.83
N THR A 40 -30.15 -2.43 10.27
CA THR A 40 -30.45 -1.07 9.78
C THR A 40 -31.44 -1.13 8.62
N GLY A 41 -31.27 -2.10 7.72
CA GLY A 41 -32.15 -2.38 6.59
C GLY A 41 -33.59 -2.67 7.00
N PHE A 42 -33.80 -3.43 8.08
CA PHE A 42 -35.14 -3.64 8.64
C PHE A 42 -35.77 -2.34 9.16
N LEU A 43 -34.99 -1.48 9.83
CA LEU A 43 -35.48 -0.20 10.39
C LEU A 43 -35.92 0.79 9.32
N VAL A 44 -35.24 0.82 8.17
CA VAL A 44 -35.58 1.71 7.04
C VAL A 44 -36.54 1.07 6.03
N GLY A 45 -37.08 -0.13 6.32
CA GLY A 45 -38.04 -0.82 5.46
C GLY A 45 -37.45 -1.42 4.18
N SER A 46 -36.14 -1.65 4.13
CA SER A 46 -35.48 -2.28 2.99
C SER A 46 -35.76 -3.79 2.93
N THR A 47 -35.75 -4.36 1.72
CA THR A 47 -35.96 -5.79 1.49
C THR A 47 -34.61 -6.54 1.51
N PRO A 48 -34.43 -7.60 2.32
CA PRO A 48 -33.14 -8.30 2.46
C PRO A 48 -32.52 -8.79 1.15
N ARG A 49 -33.35 -9.20 0.19
CA ARG A 49 -32.89 -9.65 -1.13
C ARG A 49 -32.19 -8.55 -1.92
N ARG A 50 -32.73 -7.32 -1.90
CA ARG A 50 -32.15 -6.18 -2.65
C ARG A 50 -30.82 -5.77 -2.05
N GLN A 51 -30.71 -5.85 -0.73
CA GLN A 51 -29.51 -5.53 0.01
C GLN A 51 -28.35 -6.50 -0.28
N GLN A 52 -28.61 -7.82 -0.32
CA GLN A 52 -27.60 -8.80 -0.69
C GLN A 52 -27.11 -8.63 -2.14
N ILE A 53 -28.03 -8.32 -3.07
CA ILE A 53 -27.65 -8.03 -4.47
C ILE A 53 -26.77 -6.78 -4.55
N ALA A 54 -27.11 -5.72 -3.81
CA ALA A 54 -26.30 -4.50 -3.78
C ALA A 54 -24.88 -4.75 -3.22
N ILE A 55 -24.76 -5.54 -2.14
CA ILE A 55 -23.45 -5.92 -1.57
C ILE A 55 -22.65 -6.74 -2.59
N LEU A 56 -23.27 -7.70 -3.28
CA LEU A 56 -22.60 -8.54 -4.28
C LEU A 56 -22.09 -7.70 -5.46
N VAL A 57 -22.94 -6.84 -6.02
CA VAL A 57 -22.57 -5.95 -7.14
C VAL A 57 -21.47 -4.98 -6.71
N GLY A 58 -21.60 -4.39 -5.51
CA GLY A 58 -20.60 -3.49 -4.95
C GLY A 58 -19.26 -4.16 -4.71
N ALA A 59 -19.24 -5.38 -4.18
CA ALA A 59 -18.02 -6.15 -3.92
C ALA A 59 -17.32 -6.56 -5.23
N ILE A 60 -18.05 -7.08 -6.21
CA ILE A 60 -17.50 -7.45 -7.52
C ILE A 60 -16.96 -6.22 -8.25
N GLY A 61 -17.75 -5.14 -8.31
CA GLY A 61 -17.33 -3.89 -8.92
C GLY A 61 -16.07 -3.33 -8.27
N SER A 62 -16.02 -3.30 -6.95
CA SER A 62 -14.85 -2.83 -6.20
C SER A 62 -13.63 -3.73 -6.43
N ALA A 63 -13.79 -5.06 -6.45
CA ALA A 63 -12.69 -5.98 -6.69
C ALA A 63 -12.07 -5.79 -8.08
N LEU A 64 -12.89 -5.58 -9.12
CA LEU A 64 -12.42 -5.29 -10.47
C LEU A 64 -11.69 -3.95 -10.55
N VAL A 65 -12.26 -2.89 -9.97
CA VAL A 65 -11.66 -1.55 -9.97
C VAL A 65 -10.34 -1.55 -9.19
N VAL A 66 -10.29 -2.19 -8.03
CA VAL A 66 -9.07 -2.29 -7.20
C VAL A 66 -8.01 -3.12 -7.91
N GLY A 67 -8.35 -4.28 -8.47
CA GLY A 67 -7.40 -5.11 -9.22
C GLY A 67 -6.82 -4.38 -10.43
N TRP A 68 -7.66 -3.69 -11.20
CA TRP A 68 -7.22 -2.83 -12.29
C TRP A 68 -6.30 -1.71 -11.79
N THR A 69 -6.69 -0.99 -10.75
CA THR A 69 -5.91 0.13 -10.23
C THR A 69 -4.55 -0.33 -9.70
N LEU A 70 -4.49 -1.43 -8.95
CA LEU A 70 -3.23 -1.97 -8.44
C LEU A 70 -2.29 -2.41 -9.57
N THR A 71 -2.80 -3.04 -10.63
CA THR A 71 -1.97 -3.43 -11.77
C THR A 71 -1.47 -2.23 -12.56
N LEU A 72 -2.31 -1.20 -12.74
CA LEU A 72 -1.94 0.06 -13.38
C LEU A 72 -0.86 0.80 -12.58
N LEU A 73 -1.05 0.96 -11.28
CA LEU A 73 -0.08 1.61 -10.39
C LEU A 73 1.23 0.83 -10.36
N ASN A 74 1.18 -0.50 -10.21
CA ASN A 74 2.39 -1.29 -10.17
C ASN A 74 3.17 -1.22 -11.49
N ARG A 75 2.50 -1.27 -12.64
CA ARG A 75 3.15 -1.13 -13.96
C ARG A 75 3.77 0.25 -14.16
N SER A 76 3.09 1.30 -13.71
CA SER A 76 3.55 2.69 -13.90
C SER A 76 4.73 3.08 -12.99
N TYR A 77 4.87 2.40 -11.85
CA TYR A 77 5.90 2.68 -10.85
C TYR A 77 6.94 1.57 -10.70
N THR A 78 6.97 0.55 -11.57
CA THR A 78 8.05 -0.47 -11.57
C THR A 78 9.24 0.06 -12.35
N TYR A 79 10.43 0.06 -11.75
CA TYR A 79 11.64 0.52 -12.45
C TYR A 79 12.73 -0.56 -12.38
N PRO A 80 13.43 -0.82 -13.50
CA PRO A 80 14.58 -1.71 -13.54
C PRO A 80 15.79 -0.98 -12.93
N VAL A 81 16.24 -1.43 -11.76
CA VAL A 81 17.42 -0.89 -11.08
C VAL A 81 18.62 -1.78 -11.43
N PRO A 82 19.77 -1.23 -11.86
CA PRO A 82 20.95 -2.05 -12.14
C PRO A 82 21.49 -2.67 -10.85
N GLU A 83 21.49 -4.00 -10.83
CA GLU A 83 22.04 -4.82 -9.76
C GLU A 83 22.71 -6.00 -10.45
N THR A 84 24.04 -5.95 -10.52
CA THR A 84 24.83 -6.96 -11.24
C THR A 84 25.23 -8.06 -10.28
N HIS A 85 24.76 -9.27 -10.55
CA HIS A 85 25.25 -10.47 -9.89
C HIS A 85 26.02 -11.32 -10.91
N PRO A 86 27.15 -11.96 -10.50
CA PRO A 86 27.91 -12.83 -11.38
C PRO A 86 27.00 -13.95 -11.92
N ALA A 87 27.41 -14.56 -13.05
CA ALA A 87 26.63 -15.56 -13.78
C ALA A 87 25.91 -16.52 -12.82
N PHE A 88 24.60 -16.31 -12.68
CA PHE A 88 23.79 -17.07 -11.76
C PHE A 88 23.52 -18.39 -12.48
N SER A 89 24.34 -19.38 -12.17
CA SER A 89 24.15 -20.69 -12.75
C SER A 89 22.79 -21.18 -12.31
N ALA A 90 21.89 -21.42 -13.27
CA ALA A 90 20.58 -22.01 -13.05
C ALA A 90 20.67 -23.48 -12.57
N GLN A 91 21.64 -23.83 -11.72
CA GLN A 91 21.74 -25.11 -11.02
C GLN A 91 20.65 -25.30 -9.94
N ALA A 92 19.72 -24.36 -9.81
CA ALA A 92 18.47 -24.52 -9.07
C ALA A 92 17.29 -25.08 -9.91
N LEU A 93 17.56 -25.67 -11.09
CA LEU A 93 16.58 -26.45 -11.86
C LEU A 93 16.27 -27.84 -11.25
N ALA A 94 16.89 -28.19 -10.13
CA ALA A 94 16.53 -29.41 -9.39
C ALA A 94 15.25 -29.16 -8.59
N LEU A 95 14.18 -29.88 -8.95
CA LEU A 95 12.96 -30.05 -8.15
C LEU A 95 13.34 -30.51 -6.73
N GLY A 96 13.43 -29.55 -5.81
CA GLY A 96 13.40 -29.83 -4.38
C GLY A 96 12.06 -30.49 -4.07
N THR A 97 12.12 -31.65 -3.41
CA THR A 97 10.99 -32.50 -3.01
C THR A 97 9.71 -31.72 -2.69
N GLY A 98 8.80 -31.61 -3.66
CA GLY A 98 7.41 -31.20 -3.48
C GLY A 98 7.00 -29.75 -3.83
N GLY A 99 7.81 -28.93 -4.50
CA GLY A 99 7.41 -27.53 -4.80
C GLY A 99 8.11 -26.86 -5.99
N ARG A 100 7.72 -25.60 -6.29
CA ARG A 100 8.36 -24.77 -7.34
C ARG A 100 9.87 -24.63 -7.12
N ALA A 101 10.62 -24.55 -8.23
CA ALA A 101 12.05 -24.29 -8.20
C ALA A 101 12.37 -22.98 -7.45
N PRO A 102 13.49 -22.90 -6.71
CA PRO A 102 13.91 -21.68 -6.00
C PRO A 102 14.06 -20.46 -6.93
N VAL A 103 14.38 -20.72 -8.20
CA VAL A 103 14.48 -19.73 -9.27
C VAL A 103 13.75 -20.26 -10.50
N GLU A 104 12.89 -19.43 -11.09
CA GLU A 104 12.08 -19.76 -12.26
C GLU A 104 12.31 -18.71 -13.35
N ILE A 105 12.63 -19.16 -14.56
CA ILE A 105 12.69 -18.31 -15.74
C ILE A 105 11.27 -18.19 -16.28
N LEU A 106 10.73 -16.97 -16.32
CA LEU A 106 9.40 -16.71 -16.85
C LEU A 106 9.45 -16.67 -18.39
N PRO A 107 8.34 -17.00 -19.08
CA PRO A 107 8.25 -16.86 -20.53
C PRO A 107 8.25 -15.39 -21.01
N GLU A 108 8.21 -14.44 -20.07
CA GLU A 108 8.22 -13.01 -20.34
C GLU A 108 9.64 -12.53 -20.64
N THR A 109 9.77 -11.70 -21.68
CA THR A 109 11.01 -10.98 -22.00
C THR A 109 10.75 -9.48 -21.94
N MET A 110 11.78 -8.73 -21.57
CA MET A 110 11.71 -7.27 -21.47
C MET A 110 12.81 -6.66 -22.33
N SER A 111 12.43 -5.66 -23.15
CA SER A 111 13.36 -4.91 -24.01
C SER A 111 12.95 -3.45 -24.05
N GLY A 112 13.91 -2.55 -24.31
CA GLY A 112 13.62 -1.12 -24.51
C GLY A 112 13.08 -0.43 -23.26
N PHE A 113 13.79 -0.54 -22.14
CA PHE A 113 13.38 0.07 -20.87
C PHE A 113 14.29 1.21 -20.45
N HIS A 114 13.71 2.16 -19.71
CA HIS A 114 14.47 3.21 -19.03
C HIS A 114 15.06 2.66 -17.74
N VAL A 115 16.37 2.80 -17.58
CA VAL A 115 17.07 2.38 -16.37
C VAL A 115 16.73 3.34 -15.23
N ALA A 116 16.42 2.80 -14.05
CA ALA A 116 16.10 3.63 -12.88
C ALA A 116 17.20 4.66 -12.60
N ALA A 117 16.80 5.91 -12.36
CA ALA A 117 17.70 7.03 -12.06
C ALA A 117 18.76 7.34 -13.16
N SER A 118 18.59 6.82 -14.38
CA SER A 118 19.43 7.12 -15.54
C SER A 118 18.58 7.53 -16.73
N ASP A 119 19.08 8.46 -17.54
CA ASP A 119 18.45 8.86 -18.80
C ASP A 119 18.80 7.88 -19.95
N SER A 120 19.59 6.84 -19.63
CA SER A 120 19.97 5.79 -20.57
C SER A 120 18.84 4.77 -20.74
N MET A 121 18.38 4.61 -21.98
CA MET A 121 17.48 3.54 -22.37
C MET A 121 18.28 2.31 -22.80
N ASP A 122 18.05 1.17 -22.13
CA ASP A 122 18.64 -0.10 -22.54
C ASP A 122 17.71 -0.78 -23.56
N ARG A 123 18.23 -1.03 -24.76
CA ARG A 123 17.50 -1.68 -25.85
C ARG A 123 17.75 -3.18 -25.93
N ALA A 124 18.64 -3.72 -25.10
CA ALA A 124 18.89 -5.15 -25.07
C ALA A 124 17.66 -5.92 -24.57
N THR A 125 17.53 -7.16 -25.03
CA THR A 125 16.44 -8.05 -24.63
C THR A 125 16.91 -8.92 -23.48
N TYR A 126 16.18 -8.88 -22.38
CA TYR A 126 16.46 -9.65 -21.18
C TYR A 126 15.33 -10.63 -20.89
N GLN A 127 15.66 -11.78 -20.32
CA GLN A 127 14.69 -12.74 -19.81
C GLN A 127 14.29 -12.36 -18.38
N VAL A 128 13.00 -12.47 -18.07
CA VAL A 128 12.50 -12.22 -16.73
C VAL A 128 12.71 -13.47 -15.88
N VAL A 129 13.45 -13.34 -14.80
CA VAL A 129 13.72 -14.42 -13.84
C VAL A 129 13.09 -14.06 -12.51
N ARG A 130 12.44 -15.02 -11.85
CA ARG A 130 11.87 -14.85 -10.52
C ARG A 130 12.63 -15.71 -9.51
N VAL A 131 13.16 -15.05 -8.50
CA VAL A 131 13.82 -15.67 -7.35
C VAL A 131 12.81 -15.75 -6.21
N TYR A 132 12.45 -16.96 -5.80
CA TYR A 132 11.45 -17.23 -4.76
C TYR A 132 12.05 -17.30 -3.35
N VAL A 133 13.29 -17.80 -3.25
CA VAL A 133 14.06 -17.90 -2.01
C VAL A 133 15.38 -17.17 -2.22
N VAL A 134 15.87 -16.50 -1.18
CA VAL A 134 17.21 -15.90 -1.21
C VAL A 134 18.24 -16.98 -1.57
N THR A 135 18.90 -16.82 -2.71
CA THR A 135 19.79 -17.82 -3.29
C THR A 135 21.10 -17.12 -3.68
N GLU A 136 22.24 -17.61 -3.21
CA GLU A 136 23.58 -17.05 -3.51
C GLU A 136 23.71 -15.54 -3.25
N GLY A 137 23.03 -15.03 -2.21
CA GLY A 137 23.05 -13.59 -1.87
C GLY A 137 22.06 -12.73 -2.66
N VAL A 138 21.37 -13.29 -3.66
CA VAL A 138 20.30 -12.62 -4.41
C VAL A 138 19.00 -12.70 -3.63
N ALA A 139 18.39 -11.56 -3.32
CA ALA A 139 17.14 -11.51 -2.56
C ALA A 139 15.95 -12.01 -3.40
N ALA A 140 14.88 -12.50 -2.75
CA ALA A 140 13.66 -12.90 -3.46
C ALA A 140 13.03 -11.69 -4.18
N GLY A 141 12.73 -11.83 -5.47
CA GLY A 141 12.33 -10.73 -6.36
C GLY A 141 12.24 -11.15 -7.84
N LYS A 142 11.88 -10.20 -8.69
CA LYS A 142 11.97 -10.36 -10.16
C LYS A 142 13.24 -9.66 -10.66
N TYR A 143 13.95 -10.30 -11.58
CA TYR A 143 15.21 -9.82 -12.14
C TYR A 143 15.20 -9.94 -13.66
N LEU A 144 16.06 -9.17 -14.33
CA LEU A 144 16.35 -9.26 -15.75
C LEU A 144 17.70 -9.94 -15.93
N MET A 145 17.68 -11.08 -16.61
CA MET A 145 18.84 -11.88 -16.93
C MET A 145 19.22 -11.71 -18.40
N ASP A 146 20.52 -11.54 -18.67
CA ASP A 146 21.04 -11.54 -20.03
C ASP A 146 21.02 -12.99 -20.59
N PRO A 147 20.35 -13.24 -21.73
CA PRO A 147 20.24 -14.58 -22.31
C PRO A 147 21.59 -15.22 -22.70
N SER A 148 22.62 -14.40 -22.94
CA SER A 148 23.93 -14.88 -23.41
C SER A 148 24.87 -15.24 -22.28
N SER A 149 24.96 -14.37 -21.27
CA SER A 149 25.86 -14.50 -20.12
C SER A 149 25.23 -15.20 -18.91
N HIS A 150 23.89 -15.33 -18.88
CA HIS A 150 23.11 -15.79 -17.72
C HIS A 150 23.39 -14.95 -16.44
N GLU A 151 23.83 -13.70 -16.62
CA GLU A 151 24.04 -12.75 -15.52
C GLU A 151 22.74 -12.01 -15.22
N LEU A 152 22.44 -11.84 -13.93
CA LEU A 152 21.38 -10.92 -13.49
C LEU A 152 21.94 -9.51 -13.54
N ARG A 153 21.36 -8.65 -14.38
CA ARG A 153 21.85 -7.27 -14.58
C ARG A 153 20.97 -6.21 -13.93
N TYR A 154 19.67 -6.49 -13.84
CA TYR A 154 18.72 -5.56 -13.24
C TYR A 154 17.77 -6.28 -12.31
N VAL A 155 17.40 -5.62 -11.22
CA VAL A 155 16.25 -5.99 -10.39
C VAL A 155 15.03 -5.20 -10.84
N LEU A 156 13.92 -5.91 -11.05
CA LEU A 156 12.61 -5.30 -11.29
C LEU A 156 11.97 -4.99 -9.94
N ASP A 157 12.30 -3.82 -9.40
CA ASP A 157 11.77 -3.38 -8.13
C ASP A 157 10.30 -2.93 -8.31
N PRO A 158 9.33 -3.57 -7.63
CA PRO A 158 7.91 -3.30 -7.84
C PRO A 158 7.54 -1.89 -7.40
N GLY A 159 6.56 -1.30 -8.10
CA GLY A 159 6.09 0.05 -7.78
C GLY A 159 5.41 0.16 -6.43
N ILE A 160 4.79 -0.91 -5.94
CA ILE A 160 4.13 -0.96 -4.63
C ILE A 160 4.98 -1.79 -3.67
N GLY A 161 5.44 -1.18 -2.57
CA GLY A 161 6.26 -1.85 -1.57
C GLY A 161 7.64 -2.29 -2.07
N GLY A 162 8.18 -1.60 -3.08
CA GLY A 162 9.56 -1.78 -3.54
C GLY A 162 10.58 -1.54 -2.44
N ARG A 163 11.79 -2.08 -2.61
CA ARG A 163 12.88 -2.02 -1.61
C ARG A 163 13.85 -0.87 -1.86
N ILE A 164 13.87 -0.32 -3.07
CA ILE A 164 14.89 0.64 -3.51
C ILE A 164 14.26 2.02 -3.64
N HIS A 165 14.52 2.89 -2.66
CA HIS A 165 14.01 4.26 -2.63
C HIS A 165 14.97 5.28 -3.27
N GLU A 166 16.26 4.94 -3.31
CA GLU A 166 17.31 5.80 -3.83
C GLU A 166 18.34 4.97 -4.62
N TYR A 167 18.71 5.44 -5.80
CA TYR A 167 19.78 4.85 -6.59
C TYR A 167 20.69 5.97 -7.15
N ARG A 168 22.00 5.87 -6.89
CA ARG A 168 23.01 6.86 -7.32
C ARG A 168 22.67 8.32 -6.97
N GLY A 169 22.14 8.57 -5.77
CA GLY A 169 21.81 9.92 -5.32
C GLY A 169 20.52 10.50 -5.93
N LYS A 170 19.77 9.71 -6.70
CA LYS A 170 18.46 10.10 -7.25
C LYS A 170 17.36 9.28 -6.60
N ASN A 171 16.31 9.98 -6.21
CA ASN A 171 15.11 9.36 -5.66
C ASN A 171 14.35 8.60 -6.75
N VAL A 172 13.98 7.38 -6.43
CA VAL A 172 13.24 6.49 -7.32
C VAL A 172 11.80 6.41 -6.75
N PRO A 173 10.80 6.99 -7.43
CA PRO A 173 9.48 7.15 -6.84
C PRO A 173 8.76 5.80 -6.70
N ARG A 174 8.28 5.51 -5.49
CA ARG A 174 7.60 4.26 -5.13
C ARG A 174 6.36 4.54 -4.31
N LEU A 175 5.43 3.59 -4.33
CA LEU A 175 4.23 3.59 -3.51
C LEU A 175 4.49 2.72 -2.29
N ASP A 176 4.77 3.37 -1.17
CA ASP A 176 4.98 2.67 0.09
C ASP A 176 3.71 1.93 0.48
N SER A 177 3.87 0.67 0.88
CA SER A 177 2.78 -0.16 1.41
C SER A 177 3.15 -0.69 2.79
N PRO A 178 3.27 0.20 3.81
CA PRO A 178 3.92 -0.15 5.05
C PRO A 178 3.20 -1.32 5.77
N LYS A 179 1.85 -1.29 5.77
CA LYS A 179 1.01 -2.38 6.31
C LYS A 179 1.23 -3.73 5.61
N ALA A 180 1.42 -3.73 4.29
CA ALA A 180 1.67 -4.95 3.53
C ALA A 180 3.07 -5.52 3.84
N THR A 181 4.07 -4.64 3.95
CA THR A 181 5.44 -5.04 4.31
C THR A 181 5.50 -5.69 5.68
N ILE A 182 4.82 -5.15 6.70
CA ILE A 182 4.77 -5.77 8.03
C ILE A 182 4.10 -7.15 7.95
N MET A 183 2.97 -7.27 7.25
CA MET A 183 2.28 -8.56 7.13
C MET A 183 3.14 -9.61 6.41
N ALA A 184 3.88 -9.21 5.38
CA ALA A 184 4.84 -10.06 4.69
C ALA A 184 5.97 -10.51 5.64
N LEU A 185 6.59 -9.56 6.37
CA LEU A 185 7.67 -9.84 7.31
C LEU A 185 7.23 -10.76 8.46
N ILE A 186 6.05 -10.53 9.02
CA ILE A 186 5.49 -11.38 10.08
C ILE A 186 5.22 -12.79 9.54
N THR A 187 4.62 -12.89 8.36
CA THR A 187 4.31 -14.19 7.74
C THR A 187 5.59 -14.97 7.43
N ASP A 188 6.57 -14.32 6.81
CA ASP A 188 7.88 -14.91 6.53
C ASP A 188 8.60 -15.30 7.82
N GLY A 189 8.62 -14.43 8.83
CA GLY A 189 9.25 -14.71 10.12
C GLY A 189 8.62 -15.90 10.85
N ILE A 190 7.29 -16.02 10.81
CA ILE A 190 6.56 -17.15 11.39
C ILE A 190 6.88 -18.45 10.63
N LEU A 191 6.80 -18.45 9.30
CA LEU A 191 6.97 -19.65 8.49
C LEU A 191 8.43 -20.12 8.42
N THR A 192 9.39 -19.22 8.60
CA THR A 192 10.83 -19.54 8.65
C THR A 192 11.36 -19.78 10.07
N HIS A 193 10.51 -19.66 11.10
CA HIS A 193 10.91 -19.70 12.52
C HIS A 193 11.96 -18.64 12.93
N LYS A 194 12.13 -17.57 12.15
CA LYS A 194 13.08 -16.48 12.43
C LYS A 194 12.45 -15.29 13.15
N LEU A 195 11.16 -15.35 13.48
CA LEU A 195 10.47 -14.26 14.15
C LEU A 195 11.04 -14.08 15.58
N PRO A 196 11.47 -12.87 15.97
CA PRO A 196 11.96 -12.60 17.32
C PRO A 196 10.78 -12.55 18.31
N TRP A 197 10.35 -13.71 18.80
CA TRP A 197 9.20 -13.86 19.70
C TRP A 197 9.28 -13.02 20.98
N ALA A 198 10.49 -12.78 21.49
CA ALA A 198 10.71 -11.88 22.62
C ALA A 198 10.19 -10.45 22.33
N LEU A 199 10.44 -9.92 21.13
CA LEU A 199 9.96 -8.59 20.73
C LEU A 199 8.45 -8.55 20.53
N VAL A 200 7.86 -9.63 20.00
CA VAL A 200 6.41 -9.74 19.82
C VAL A 200 5.70 -9.76 21.18
N LEU A 201 6.16 -10.61 22.10
CA LEU A 201 5.59 -10.70 23.44
C LEU A 201 5.77 -9.40 24.21
N LEU A 202 6.94 -8.75 24.11
CA LEU A 202 7.15 -7.43 24.66
C LEU A 202 6.10 -6.42 24.15
N GLY A 203 5.83 -6.40 22.84
CA GLY A 203 4.79 -5.56 22.25
C GLY A 203 3.38 -5.87 22.78
N VAL A 204 3.05 -7.14 23.00
CA VAL A 204 1.77 -7.55 23.62
C VAL A 204 1.66 -7.01 25.04
N PHE A 205 2.70 -7.15 25.86
CA PHE A 205 2.70 -6.62 27.24
C PHE A 205 2.62 -5.09 27.28
N ILE A 206 3.32 -4.39 26.38
CA ILE A 206 3.22 -2.93 26.26
C ILE A 206 1.78 -2.53 25.88
N THR A 207 1.17 -3.22 24.93
CA THR A 207 -0.22 -2.98 24.49
C THR A 207 -1.19 -3.16 25.66
N ILE A 208 -1.05 -4.24 26.43
CA ILE A 208 -1.87 -4.48 27.63
C ILE A 208 -1.65 -3.37 28.67
N ALA A 209 -0.41 -2.96 28.92
CA ALA A 209 -0.12 -1.89 29.87
C ALA A 209 -0.76 -0.55 29.46
N ILE A 210 -0.70 -0.21 28.17
CA ILE A 210 -1.33 1.00 27.62
C ILE A 210 -2.86 0.93 27.77
N GLU A 211 -3.47 -0.20 27.44
CA GLU A 211 -4.91 -0.40 27.57
C GLU A 211 -5.37 -0.32 29.04
N LEU A 212 -4.56 -0.83 29.98
CA LEU A 212 -4.79 -0.69 31.43
C LEU A 212 -4.68 0.75 31.92
N MET A 213 -3.91 1.61 31.25
CA MET A 213 -3.86 3.06 31.54
C MET A 213 -5.09 3.81 31.00
N GLY A 214 -6.05 3.11 30.38
CA GLY A 214 -7.25 3.71 29.79
C GLY A 214 -6.97 4.42 28.46
N VAL A 215 -5.79 4.20 27.85
CA VAL A 215 -5.43 4.73 26.55
C VAL A 215 -5.64 3.62 25.53
N GLN A 216 -6.31 3.93 24.41
CA GLN A 216 -6.47 2.96 23.33
C GLN A 216 -5.10 2.66 22.70
N ALA A 217 -4.69 1.39 22.70
CA ALA A 217 -3.35 1.03 22.22
C ALA A 217 -3.17 1.17 20.70
N LEU A 218 -4.26 1.10 19.92
CA LEU A 218 -4.21 1.15 18.45
C LEU A 218 -3.70 2.50 17.90
N PRO A 219 -4.22 3.68 18.32
CA PRO A 219 -3.64 4.98 17.95
C PRO A 219 -2.16 5.12 18.30
N VAL A 220 -1.75 4.62 19.47
CA VAL A 220 -0.35 4.69 19.93
C VAL A 220 0.56 3.86 19.02
N ALA A 221 0.17 2.61 18.74
CA ALA A 221 0.93 1.72 17.86
C ALA A 221 1.06 2.30 16.43
N VAL A 222 -0.02 2.87 15.90
CA VAL A 222 0.00 3.52 14.58
C VAL A 222 0.94 4.73 14.57
N GLY A 223 0.94 5.55 15.63
CA GLY A 223 1.77 6.74 15.74
C GLY A 223 3.28 6.44 15.82
N VAL A 224 3.67 5.37 16.50
CA VAL A 224 5.09 4.95 16.64
C VAL A 224 5.65 4.41 15.32
N TYR A 225 4.80 3.83 14.49
CA TYR A 225 5.21 3.18 13.25
C TYR A 225 5.33 4.13 12.05
N LEU A 226 4.51 5.18 12.01
CA LEU A 226 4.45 6.07 10.86
C LEU A 226 5.55 7.15 10.91
N PRO A 227 6.06 7.59 9.73
CA PRO A 227 6.97 8.74 9.65
C PRO A 227 6.39 9.95 10.37
N ILE A 228 7.25 10.72 11.03
CA ILE A 228 6.83 11.89 11.81
C ILE A 228 6.08 12.92 10.96
N SER A 229 6.39 13.02 9.67
CA SER A 229 5.66 13.85 8.70
C SER A 229 4.20 13.42 8.58
N THR A 230 3.94 12.13 8.38
CA THR A 230 2.59 11.56 8.30
C THR A 230 1.84 11.67 9.63
N SER A 231 2.52 11.38 10.74
CA SER A 231 1.96 11.49 12.09
C SER A 231 1.59 12.93 12.45
N SER A 232 2.39 13.92 12.02
CA SER A 232 2.09 15.35 12.25
C SER A 232 0.81 15.80 11.54
N ALA A 233 0.57 15.34 10.30
CA ALA A 233 -0.64 15.65 9.57
C ALA A 233 -1.90 15.06 10.25
N MET A 234 -1.80 13.81 10.73
CA MET A 234 -2.86 13.17 11.51
C MET A 234 -3.12 13.92 12.82
N PHE A 235 -2.06 14.36 13.51
CA PHE A 235 -2.16 15.16 14.73
C PHE A 235 -2.91 16.48 14.49
N VAL A 236 -2.57 17.23 13.43
CA VAL A 236 -3.30 18.47 13.10
C VAL A 236 -4.77 18.19 12.79
N GLY A 237 -5.08 17.10 12.06
CA GLY A 237 -6.46 16.66 11.86
C GLY A 237 -7.19 16.37 13.17
N GLY A 238 -6.51 15.72 14.12
CA GLY A 238 -7.01 15.49 15.49
C GLY A 238 -7.24 16.79 16.27
N VAL A 239 -6.34 17.76 16.16
CA VAL A 239 -6.50 19.10 16.76
C VAL A 239 -7.71 19.82 16.18
N VAL A 240 -7.90 19.78 14.85
CA VAL A 240 -9.08 20.37 14.20
C VAL A 240 -10.36 19.71 14.72
N ARG A 241 -10.40 18.38 14.81
CA ARG A 241 -11.55 17.65 15.37
C ARG A 241 -11.80 18.00 16.83
N TRP A 242 -10.77 18.04 17.66
CA TRP A 242 -10.87 18.45 19.07
C TRP A 242 -11.44 19.87 19.22
N LEU A 243 -11.01 20.82 18.37
CA LEU A 243 -11.55 22.18 18.36
C LEU A 243 -13.02 22.23 17.92
N ILE A 244 -13.43 21.39 16.98
CA ILE A 244 -14.83 21.26 16.54
C ILE A 244 -15.68 20.70 17.68
N GLU A 245 -15.28 19.57 18.28
CA GLU A 245 -15.97 18.91 19.38
C GLU A 245 -16.13 19.85 20.58
N ARG A 246 -15.06 20.55 20.98
CA ARG A 246 -15.09 21.53 22.07
C ARG A 246 -16.12 22.64 21.83
N ARG A 247 -16.27 23.10 20.58
CA ARG A 247 -17.21 24.18 20.24
C ARG A 247 -18.65 23.69 20.04
N ALA A 248 -18.82 22.45 19.60
CA ALA A 248 -20.12 21.82 19.43
C ALA A 248 -20.74 21.41 20.78
N HIS A 249 -19.92 20.94 21.74
CA HIS A 249 -20.35 20.77 23.13
C HIS A 249 -20.86 22.07 23.75
N ALA A 250 -20.20 23.21 23.48
CA ALA A 250 -20.67 24.53 23.91
C ALA A 250 -22.01 24.94 23.25
N ARG A 251 -22.41 24.31 22.14
CA ARG A 251 -23.67 24.53 21.43
C ARG A 251 -24.73 23.46 21.72
N GLN A 252 -24.50 22.55 22.67
CA GLN A 252 -25.37 21.39 22.98
C GLN A 252 -25.70 20.51 21.76
N GLN A 253 -24.79 20.43 20.77
CA GLN A 253 -24.97 19.52 19.63
C GLN A 253 -24.62 18.08 20.03
N SER A 254 -25.37 17.12 19.49
CA SER A 254 -25.14 15.69 19.73
C SER A 254 -23.85 15.22 19.04
N ILE A 255 -23.11 14.31 19.67
CA ILE A 255 -21.93 13.66 19.07
C ILE A 255 -22.32 12.90 17.79
N ALA A 256 -23.52 12.31 17.74
CA ALA A 256 -23.99 11.60 16.55
C ALA A 256 -24.23 12.54 15.35
N GLU A 257 -24.61 13.79 15.61
CA GLU A 257 -24.82 14.82 14.58
C GLU A 257 -23.49 15.34 14.02
N LEU A 258 -22.45 15.39 14.86
CA LEU A 258 -21.07 15.67 14.43
C LEU A 258 -20.48 14.55 13.58
N GLU A 259 -20.71 13.29 13.96
CA GLU A 259 -20.21 12.13 13.21
C GLU A 259 -20.86 11.99 11.83
N SER A 260 -22.11 12.42 11.68
CA SER A 260 -22.80 12.50 10.39
C SER A 260 -22.72 13.88 9.75
N GLY A 261 -21.93 14.80 10.32
CA GLY A 261 -21.97 16.21 9.98
C GLY A 261 -21.29 16.55 8.65
N PRO A 262 -21.53 17.76 8.12
CA PRO A 262 -20.95 18.24 6.85
C PRO A 262 -19.42 18.15 6.79
N GLY A 263 -18.75 18.28 7.95
CA GLY A 263 -17.29 18.17 8.04
C GLY A 263 -16.74 16.78 7.73
N VAL A 264 -17.41 15.72 8.22
CA VAL A 264 -17.01 14.33 7.94
C VAL A 264 -17.27 13.99 6.47
N LEU A 265 -18.42 14.42 5.93
CA LEU A 265 -18.77 14.21 4.52
C LEU A 265 -17.79 14.93 3.57
N PHE A 266 -17.47 16.19 3.86
CA PHE A 266 -16.49 16.96 3.08
C PHE A 266 -15.09 16.34 3.15
N SER A 267 -14.65 15.91 4.34
CA SER A 267 -13.36 15.22 4.49
C SER A 267 -13.32 13.92 3.69
N SER A 268 -14.38 13.12 3.72
CA SER A 268 -14.49 11.88 2.94
C SER A 268 -14.43 12.16 1.43
N GLY A 269 -15.14 13.20 0.98
CA GLY A 269 -15.11 13.66 -0.41
C GLY A 269 -13.73 14.11 -0.88
N LEU A 270 -12.98 14.82 -0.03
CA LEU A 270 -11.60 15.23 -0.34
C LEU A 270 -10.65 14.04 -0.44
N ILE A 271 -10.78 13.04 0.44
CA ILE A 271 -9.98 11.81 0.38
C ILE A 271 -10.27 11.04 -0.91
N ALA A 272 -11.55 10.84 -1.22
CA ALA A 272 -11.97 10.15 -2.43
C ALA A 272 -11.54 10.90 -3.70
N GLY A 273 -11.73 12.22 -3.74
CA GLY A 273 -11.32 13.07 -4.86
C GLY A 273 -9.81 13.05 -5.09
N GLY A 274 -9.02 13.17 -4.01
CA GLY A 274 -7.56 13.09 -4.06
C GLY A 274 -7.07 11.73 -4.60
N ALA A 275 -7.69 10.64 -4.15
CA ALA A 275 -7.36 9.30 -4.64
C ALA A 275 -7.69 9.14 -6.14
N ILE A 276 -8.86 9.60 -6.60
CA ILE A 276 -9.25 9.54 -8.01
C ILE A 276 -8.30 10.38 -8.88
N CYS A 277 -7.98 11.62 -8.46
CA CYS A 277 -6.99 12.45 -9.16
C CYS A 277 -5.62 11.76 -9.24
N GLY A 278 -5.17 11.11 -8.16
CA GLY A 278 -3.93 10.33 -8.14
C GLY A 278 -3.95 9.16 -9.13
N ILE A 279 -5.06 8.42 -9.22
CA ILE A 279 -5.23 7.34 -10.20
C ILE A 279 -5.20 7.86 -11.63
N VAL A 280 -5.89 8.98 -11.90
CA VAL A 280 -5.87 9.62 -13.24
C VAL A 280 -4.45 10.04 -13.61
N LEU A 281 -3.73 10.70 -12.70
CA LEU A 281 -2.34 11.10 -12.95
C LEU A 281 -1.43 9.90 -13.19
N ALA A 282 -1.58 8.82 -12.42
CA ALA A 282 -0.83 7.60 -12.64
C ALA A 282 -1.17 6.93 -13.98
N ALA A 283 -2.43 6.97 -14.41
CA ALA A 283 -2.84 6.45 -15.71
C ALA A 283 -2.20 7.25 -16.86
N VAL A 284 -2.18 8.58 -16.76
CA VAL A 284 -1.52 9.44 -17.75
C VAL A 284 0.00 9.18 -17.74
N ALA A 285 0.63 9.07 -16.57
CA ALA A 285 2.05 8.73 -16.45
C ALA A 285 2.37 7.36 -17.07
N GLY A 286 1.53 6.35 -16.83
CA GLY A 286 1.67 5.02 -17.42
C GLY A 286 1.57 5.01 -18.94
N VAL A 287 0.69 5.82 -19.54
CA VAL A 287 0.57 5.98 -21.01
C VAL A 287 1.78 6.74 -21.58
N LEU A 288 2.33 7.70 -20.84
CA LEU A 288 3.49 8.49 -21.24
C LEU A 288 4.84 7.76 -21.02
N GLY A 289 4.82 6.58 -20.40
CA GLY A 289 5.98 5.72 -20.19
C GLY A 289 6.69 5.91 -18.84
N SER A 290 6.58 7.08 -18.21
CA SER A 290 7.08 7.31 -16.85
C SER A 290 6.46 8.55 -16.20
N ALA A 291 6.58 8.63 -14.87
CA ALA A 291 6.22 9.84 -14.11
C ALA A 291 7.09 11.06 -14.52
N ASP A 292 8.35 10.82 -14.90
CA ASP A 292 9.27 11.85 -15.33
C ASP A 292 8.83 12.47 -16.69
N ALA A 293 8.36 11.64 -17.63
CA ALA A 293 7.85 12.09 -18.93
C ALA A 293 6.56 12.94 -18.81
N LEU A 294 5.73 12.69 -17.80
CA LEU A 294 4.58 13.55 -17.48
C LEU A 294 5.03 14.94 -17.03
N SER A 295 6.05 15.01 -16.17
CA SER A 295 6.56 16.28 -15.63
C SER A 295 7.16 17.18 -16.71
N GLU A 296 7.81 16.58 -17.72
CA GLU A 296 8.46 17.29 -18.82
C GLU A 296 7.47 17.78 -19.89
N ARG A 297 6.41 17.00 -20.16
CA ARG A 297 5.43 17.32 -21.22
C ARG A 297 4.31 18.25 -20.79
N VAL A 298 4.05 18.39 -19.49
CA VAL A 298 2.96 19.23 -18.99
C VAL A 298 3.50 20.63 -18.65
N PRO A 299 3.19 21.66 -19.46
CA PRO A 299 3.78 23.01 -19.34
C PRO A 299 3.42 23.71 -18.03
N VAL A 300 2.39 23.25 -17.32
CA VAL A 300 1.98 23.77 -16.01
C VAL A 300 3.05 23.52 -14.94
N PHE A 301 3.76 22.38 -15.00
CA PHE A 301 4.84 22.10 -14.04
C PHE A 301 6.05 23.01 -14.26
N HIS A 302 6.38 23.31 -15.52
CA HIS A 302 7.41 24.30 -15.85
C HIS A 302 6.98 25.74 -15.52
N ALA A 303 5.70 26.11 -15.76
CA ALA A 303 5.17 27.44 -15.48
C ALA A 303 5.07 27.75 -13.97
N LEU A 304 4.88 26.73 -13.14
CA LEU A 304 4.87 26.85 -11.68
C LEU A 304 6.29 26.93 -11.07
N GLY A 305 7.34 26.62 -11.85
CA GLY A 305 8.73 26.76 -11.43
C GLY A 305 9.02 26.07 -10.09
N ALA A 306 9.63 26.81 -9.14
CA ALA A 306 9.96 26.30 -7.81
C ALA A 306 8.79 26.31 -6.80
N LEU A 307 7.59 26.76 -7.19
CA LEU A 307 6.44 26.82 -6.28
C LEU A 307 6.05 25.46 -5.68
N PRO A 308 6.05 24.34 -6.42
CA PRO A 308 5.73 23.01 -5.86
C PRO A 308 6.74 22.54 -4.81
N GLN A 309 7.97 23.06 -4.82
CA GLN A 309 9.03 22.71 -3.87
C GLN A 309 9.05 23.65 -2.64
N SER A 310 8.20 24.68 -2.60
CA SER A 310 8.16 25.64 -1.51
C SER A 310 7.46 25.08 -0.27
N ASN A 311 8.23 24.90 0.82
CA ASN A 311 7.69 24.50 2.13
C ASN A 311 6.64 25.48 2.66
N LEU A 312 6.77 26.78 2.32
CA LEU A 312 5.81 27.80 2.74
C LEU A 312 4.46 27.61 2.04
N LEU A 313 4.46 27.34 0.74
CA LEU A 313 3.23 27.08 -0.02
C LEU A 313 2.52 25.86 0.54
N ALA A 314 3.25 24.77 0.77
CA ALA A 314 2.72 23.55 1.36
C ALA A 314 2.08 23.82 2.73
N PHE A 315 2.76 24.58 3.59
CA PHE A 315 2.22 24.96 4.91
C PHE A 315 0.95 25.83 4.80
N VAL A 316 0.95 26.83 3.91
CA VAL A 316 -0.22 27.70 3.69
C VAL A 316 -1.41 26.90 3.18
N LEU A 317 -1.21 26.01 2.20
CA LEU A 317 -2.27 25.15 1.67
C LEU A 317 -2.80 24.18 2.74
N PHE A 318 -1.90 23.63 3.56
CA PHE A 318 -2.29 22.74 4.65
C PHE A 318 -3.07 23.48 5.75
N ALA A 319 -2.64 24.67 6.15
CA ALA A 319 -3.36 25.52 7.09
C ALA A 319 -4.71 25.99 6.53
N ALA A 320 -4.75 26.35 5.24
CA ALA A 320 -5.97 26.70 4.55
C ALA A 320 -6.96 25.53 4.58
N LEU A 321 -6.51 24.31 4.27
CA LEU A 321 -7.33 23.10 4.32
C LEU A 321 -7.90 22.83 5.72
N GLY A 322 -7.06 22.94 6.76
CA GLY A 322 -7.51 22.82 8.15
C GLY A 322 -8.56 23.86 8.52
N ALA A 323 -8.38 25.10 8.07
CA ALA A 323 -9.34 26.17 8.28
C ALA A 323 -10.66 25.95 7.52
N THR A 324 -10.62 25.45 6.28
CA THR A 324 -11.85 25.08 5.54
C THR A 324 -12.58 23.95 6.22
N LEU A 325 -11.88 22.90 6.67
CA LEU A 325 -12.50 21.79 7.41
C LEU A 325 -13.19 22.29 8.69
N TYR A 326 -12.50 23.12 9.47
CA TYR A 326 -13.07 23.74 10.67
C TYR A 326 -14.31 24.59 10.36
N ARG A 327 -14.27 25.39 9.29
CA ARG A 327 -15.40 26.24 8.88
C ARG A 327 -16.59 25.42 8.39
N VAL A 328 -16.35 24.41 7.55
CA VAL A 328 -17.40 23.55 6.99
C VAL A 328 -18.06 22.73 8.10
N ALA A 329 -17.28 22.19 9.04
CA ALA A 329 -17.80 21.43 10.16
C ALA A 329 -18.68 22.25 11.13
N LEU A 330 -18.51 23.57 11.18
CA LEU A 330 -19.28 24.47 12.05
C LEU A 330 -20.47 25.14 11.36
N ARG A 331 -20.64 24.94 10.06
CA ARG A 331 -21.85 25.40 9.35
C ARG A 331 -23.02 24.56 9.86
N LYS A 332 -24.06 25.25 10.32
CA LYS A 332 -25.36 24.64 10.53
C LYS A 332 -25.98 24.41 9.15
N GLU A 333 -26.58 23.25 8.95
CA GLU A 333 -27.55 23.07 7.86
C GLU A 333 -28.71 24.05 8.03
#